data_AF-X0WVF1-F1
#
_entry.id   AF-X0WVF1-F1
#
_cell.length_a   1.000
_cell.length_b   1.000
_cell.length_c   1.000
_cell.angle_alpha   90.00
_cell.angle_beta   90.00
_cell.angle_gamma   90.00
#
_symmetry.space_group_name_H-M   'P 1'
#
loop_
_entity.id
_entity.type
_entity.pdbx_description
1 polymer ?
#
loop_
_entity_poly.entity_id
_entity_poly.type
_entity_poly.pdbx_seq_one_letter_code
_entity_poly.pdbx_strand_id
1 'polypeptide(L)'
;RKEIAGAIAETRAALATAEANYRIAIKGPKPEEVALTQSKIKRAETHLDKAKRDYERMKKAYSLKLVSKMELDGALHQMELAEVDLRIARDELALLLNKYDTDQTAATKAEVDRCKATVARALARKTEIDLLRQDLSTALRALAKEEKQLAVLKEHLKLTRIKAPIDCYILTHDTAHLEGKAVVEGEVVLRLGDTSEYIIDCKVSERDFPLVRVGQEAKVAIKPFPKGEYKLFKARVITVGADIKEQGPSSGLGMMDKL
;
A
#
# COMPACT_ATOMS: atom_id res chain seq x y z
N ARG A 1 10.99 -3.05 -1.20
CA ARG A 1 11.24 -1.61 -0.86
C ARG A 1 12.73 -1.29 -0.93
N LYS A 2 13.61 -2.06 -0.27
CA LYS A 2 15.08 -1.84 -0.31
C LYS A 2 15.67 -1.93 -1.72
N GLU A 3 15.29 -2.93 -2.51
CA GLU A 3 15.83 -3.11 -3.88
C GLU A 3 15.48 -1.96 -4.83
N ILE A 4 14.22 -1.51 -4.86
CA ILE A 4 13.78 -0.39 -5.72
C ILE A 4 14.38 0.94 -5.25
N ALA A 5 14.47 1.16 -3.94
CA ALA A 5 15.11 2.33 -3.39
C ALA A 5 16.61 2.36 -3.73
N GLY A 6 17.29 1.21 -3.69
CA GLY A 6 18.66 1.03 -4.16
C GLY A 6 18.81 1.36 -5.64
N ALA A 7 17.97 0.78 -6.50
CA ALA A 7 17.99 1.05 -7.93
C ALA A 7 17.71 2.54 -8.28
N ILE A 8 16.84 3.23 -7.53
CA ILE A 8 16.62 4.67 -7.67
C ILE A 8 17.85 5.46 -7.24
N ALA A 9 18.51 5.06 -6.15
CA ALA A 9 19.73 5.72 -5.70
C ALA A 9 20.88 5.53 -6.69
N GLU A 10 21.06 4.34 -7.24
CA GLU A 10 22.06 4.01 -8.26
C GLU A 10 21.82 4.81 -9.55
N THR A 11 20.59 4.83 -10.07
CA THR A 11 20.26 5.59 -11.29
C THR A 11 20.40 7.11 -11.08
N ARG A 12 20.12 7.62 -9.88
CA ARG A 12 20.38 9.03 -9.52
C ARG A 12 21.87 9.35 -9.41
N ALA A 13 22.67 8.44 -8.86
CA ALA A 13 24.12 8.60 -8.82
C ALA A 13 24.70 8.63 -10.23
N ALA A 14 24.25 7.73 -11.12
CA ALA A 14 24.62 7.73 -12.53
C ALA A 14 24.24 9.05 -13.23
N LEU A 15 23.02 9.57 -13.00
CA LEU A 15 22.61 10.88 -13.51
C LEU A 15 23.53 12.00 -13.01
N ALA A 16 23.87 12.02 -11.72
CA ALA A 16 24.76 13.04 -11.16
C ALA A 16 26.16 13.01 -11.80
N THR A 17 26.69 11.82 -12.09
CA THR A 17 27.97 11.67 -12.81
C THR A 17 27.87 12.17 -14.26
N ALA A 18 26.78 11.84 -14.97
CA ALA A 18 26.55 12.31 -16.33
C ALA A 18 26.39 13.84 -16.40
N GLU A 19 25.70 14.44 -15.43
CA GLU A 19 25.57 15.89 -15.31
C GLU A 19 26.90 16.57 -15.00
N ALA A 20 27.76 15.97 -14.16
CA ALA A 20 29.09 16.48 -13.91
C ALA A 20 29.93 16.50 -15.19
N ASN A 21 29.88 15.42 -15.99
CA ASN A 21 30.56 15.33 -17.28
C ASN A 21 30.02 16.35 -18.29
N TYR A 22 28.69 16.56 -18.33
CA TYR A 22 28.07 17.57 -19.16
C TYR A 22 28.50 19.00 -18.76
N ARG A 23 28.62 19.29 -17.46
CA ARG A 23 29.14 20.58 -16.98
C ARG A 23 30.59 20.81 -17.39
N ILE A 24 31.41 19.77 -17.36
CA ILE A 24 32.81 19.84 -17.83
C ILE A 24 32.82 20.13 -19.34
N ALA A 25 31.97 19.46 -20.12
CA ALA A 25 31.86 19.68 -21.56
C ALA A 25 31.37 21.09 -21.92
N ILE A 26 30.37 21.63 -21.20
CA ILE A 26 29.87 23.01 -21.43
C ILE A 26 30.93 24.07 -21.09
N LYS A 27 31.72 23.86 -20.04
CA LYS A 27 32.78 24.81 -19.65
C LYS A 27 33.85 24.97 -20.74
N GLY A 28 33.91 24.05 -21.71
CA GLY A 28 34.81 24.12 -22.85
C GLY A 28 36.28 23.88 -22.49
N PRO A 29 37.21 24.24 -23.39
CA PRO A 29 38.64 24.03 -23.16
C PRO A 29 39.13 24.82 -21.95
N LYS A 30 40.10 24.25 -21.23
CA LYS A 30 40.68 24.92 -20.06
C LYS A 30 41.28 26.27 -20.47
N PRO A 31 41.16 27.31 -19.62
CA PRO A 31 41.73 28.61 -19.94
C PRO A 31 43.24 28.54 -20.16
N GLU A 32 43.93 27.61 -19.49
CA GLU A 32 45.36 27.35 -19.66
C GLU A 32 45.72 26.85 -21.07
N GLU A 33 44.90 25.96 -21.65
CA GLU A 33 45.13 25.41 -22.99
C GLU A 33 44.90 26.47 -24.08
N VAL A 34 43.86 27.29 -23.89
CA VAL A 34 43.56 28.43 -24.78
C VAL A 34 44.68 29.48 -24.70
N ALA A 35 45.15 29.82 -23.50
CA ALA A 35 46.24 30.78 -23.32
C ALA A 35 47.55 30.29 -23.97
N LEU A 36 47.83 28.98 -23.92
CA LEU A 36 48.99 28.37 -24.58
C LEU A 36 48.88 28.48 -26.11
N THR A 37 47.73 28.15 -26.69
CA THR A 37 47.51 28.26 -28.16
C THR A 37 47.54 29.72 -28.62
N GLN A 38 46.94 30.64 -27.87
CA GLN A 38 47.05 32.07 -28.13
C GLN A 38 48.50 32.57 -28.08
N SER A 39 49.31 32.06 -27.15
CA SER A 39 50.73 32.39 -27.08
C SER A 39 51.50 31.88 -28.30
N LYS A 40 51.16 30.70 -28.83
CA LYS A 40 51.72 30.19 -30.09
C LYS A 40 51.34 31.07 -31.30
N ILE A 41 50.08 31.49 -31.39
CA ILE A 41 49.62 32.43 -32.44
C ILE A 41 50.42 33.72 -32.35
N LYS A 42 50.51 34.30 -31.14
CA LYS A 42 51.26 35.55 -30.92
C LYS A 42 52.74 35.40 -31.30
N ARG A 43 53.36 34.25 -31.01
CA ARG A 43 54.71 33.93 -31.49
C ARG A 43 54.77 33.90 -33.01
N ALA A 44 53.89 33.16 -33.67
CA ALA A 44 53.84 33.09 -35.14
C ALA A 44 53.60 34.46 -35.80
N GLU A 45 52.74 35.30 -35.20
CA GLU A 45 52.51 36.68 -35.65
C GLU A 45 53.80 37.51 -35.58
N THR A 46 54.53 37.46 -34.47
CA THR A 46 55.81 38.18 -34.34
C THR A 46 56.86 37.69 -35.34
N HIS A 47 56.87 36.40 -35.68
CA HIS A 47 57.75 35.84 -36.71
C HIS A 47 57.37 36.33 -38.10
N LEU A 48 56.08 36.35 -38.43
CA LEU A 48 55.58 36.89 -39.69
C LEU A 48 55.90 38.38 -39.83
N ASP A 49 55.70 39.18 -38.79
CA ASP A 49 56.00 40.61 -38.80
C ASP A 49 57.49 40.89 -38.99
N LYS A 50 58.35 40.02 -38.45
CA LYS A 50 59.80 40.10 -38.72
C LYS A 50 60.09 39.75 -40.18
N ALA A 51 59.58 38.62 -40.67
CA ALA A 51 59.80 38.16 -42.04
C ALA A 51 59.27 39.16 -43.10
N LYS A 52 58.12 39.80 -42.84
CA LYS A 52 57.56 40.86 -43.69
C LYS A 52 58.48 42.09 -43.75
N ARG A 53 58.98 42.55 -42.59
CA ARG A 53 59.94 43.67 -42.54
C ARG A 53 61.27 43.32 -43.23
N ASP A 54 61.73 42.09 -43.12
CA ASP A 54 62.94 41.61 -43.79
C ASP A 54 62.75 41.54 -45.31
N TYR A 55 61.63 41.01 -45.78
CA TYR A 55 61.24 41.01 -47.20
C TYR A 55 61.13 42.43 -47.76
N GLU A 56 60.46 43.36 -47.05
CA GLU A 56 60.38 44.75 -47.49
C GLU A 56 61.75 45.44 -47.58
N ARG A 57 62.64 45.17 -46.62
CA ARG A 57 64.03 45.68 -46.65
C ARG A 57 64.79 45.14 -47.86
N MET A 58 64.69 43.83 -48.12
CA MET A 58 65.34 43.19 -49.26
C MET A 58 64.77 43.68 -50.60
N LYS A 59 63.46 43.90 -50.68
CA LYS A 59 62.79 44.47 -51.87
C LYS A 59 63.32 45.87 -52.20
N LYS A 60 63.49 46.73 -51.19
CA LYS A 60 64.09 48.07 -51.35
C LYS A 60 65.55 47.97 -51.79
N ALA A 61 66.36 47.12 -51.15
CA ALA A 61 67.76 46.93 -51.52
C ALA A 61 67.94 46.36 -52.95
N TYR A 62 67.04 45.47 -53.40
CA TYR A 62 67.03 44.94 -54.77
C TYR A 62 66.70 46.03 -55.79
N SER A 63 65.75 46.91 -55.49
CA SER A 63 65.43 48.06 -56.36
C SER A 63 66.61 49.02 -56.55
N LEU A 64 67.50 49.08 -55.56
CA LEU A 64 68.76 49.82 -55.57
C LEU A 64 69.94 49.00 -56.14
N LYS A 65 69.70 47.79 -56.65
CA LYS A 65 70.70 46.84 -57.18
C LYS A 65 71.81 46.42 -56.20
N LEU A 66 71.54 46.48 -54.89
CA LEU A 66 72.49 46.14 -53.82
C LEU A 66 72.50 44.65 -53.44
N VAL A 67 71.46 43.91 -53.82
CA VAL A 67 71.27 42.47 -53.52
C VAL A 67 70.84 41.70 -54.77
N SER A 68 71.14 40.41 -54.77
CA SER A 68 70.81 39.49 -55.86
C SER A 68 69.33 39.08 -55.84
N LYS A 69 68.81 38.65 -57.00
CA LYS A 69 67.44 38.12 -57.09
C LYS A 69 67.23 36.90 -56.17
N MET A 70 68.26 36.05 -56.02
CA MET A 70 68.22 34.86 -55.15
C MET A 70 67.99 35.22 -53.68
N GLU A 71 68.59 36.32 -53.19
CA GLU A 71 68.42 36.78 -51.81
C GLU A 71 67.01 37.33 -51.56
N LEU A 72 66.43 38.02 -52.55
CA LEU A 72 65.04 38.48 -52.49
C LEU A 72 64.05 37.30 -52.49
N ASP A 73 64.25 36.33 -53.36
CA ASP A 73 63.41 35.14 -53.47
C ASP A 73 63.49 34.28 -52.19
N GLY A 74 64.66 34.20 -51.54
CA GLY A 74 64.82 33.58 -50.23
C GLY A 74 64.03 34.29 -49.13
N ALA A 75 64.05 35.63 -49.10
CA ALA A 75 63.27 36.42 -48.14
C ALA A 75 61.75 36.30 -48.38
N LEU A 76 61.32 36.22 -49.65
CA LEU A 76 59.93 35.96 -50.02
C LEU A 76 59.48 34.59 -49.50
N HIS A 77 60.27 33.54 -49.77
CA HIS A 77 59.97 32.20 -49.30
C HIS A 77 59.87 32.13 -47.76
N GLN A 78 60.76 32.84 -47.06
CA GLN A 78 60.75 32.88 -45.60
C GLN A 78 59.53 33.63 -45.03
N MET A 79 59.03 34.65 -45.74
CA MET A 79 57.76 35.30 -45.41
C MET A 79 56.58 34.35 -45.60
N GLU A 80 56.52 33.63 -46.73
CA GLU A 80 55.46 32.66 -47.03
C GLU A 80 55.42 31.54 -45.99
N LEU A 81 56.58 31.00 -45.59
CA LEU A 81 56.67 30.00 -44.52
C LEU A 81 56.11 30.53 -43.20
N ALA A 82 56.48 31.74 -42.78
CA ALA A 82 55.96 32.35 -41.56
C ALA A 82 54.42 32.60 -41.63
N GLU A 83 53.90 32.83 -42.84
CA GLU A 83 52.47 33.02 -43.09
C GLU A 83 51.70 31.69 -42.97
N VAL A 84 52.31 30.59 -43.44
CA VAL A 84 51.81 29.23 -43.24
C VAL A 84 51.87 28.85 -41.76
N ASP A 85 52.94 29.17 -41.04
CA ASP A 85 53.07 28.88 -39.60
C ASP A 85 51.99 29.60 -38.78
N LEU A 86 51.68 30.85 -39.11
CA LEU A 86 50.57 31.60 -38.50
C LEU A 86 49.23 30.90 -38.75
N ARG A 87 49.01 30.42 -39.98
CA ARG A 87 47.80 29.71 -40.36
C ARG A 87 47.66 28.41 -39.56
N ILE A 88 48.72 27.61 -39.47
CA ILE A 88 48.74 26.38 -38.67
C ILE A 88 48.41 26.68 -37.20
N ALA A 89 49.01 27.73 -36.61
CA ALA A 89 48.73 28.10 -35.22
C ALA A 89 47.26 28.54 -34.99
N ARG A 90 46.64 29.20 -35.98
CA ARG A 90 45.22 29.58 -35.93
C ARG A 90 44.30 28.38 -36.13
N ASP A 91 44.66 27.47 -37.05
CA ASP A 91 43.93 26.23 -37.28
C ASP A 91 43.99 25.30 -36.06
N GLU A 92 45.12 25.27 -35.33
CA GLU A 92 45.23 24.57 -34.05
C GLU A 92 44.21 25.09 -33.01
N LEU A 93 44.03 26.41 -32.91
CA LEU A 93 43.04 27.01 -32.02
C LEU A 93 41.61 26.69 -32.47
N ALA A 94 41.34 26.76 -33.78
CA ALA A 94 40.04 26.43 -34.34
C ALA A 94 39.67 24.95 -34.10
N LEU A 95 40.63 24.03 -34.25
CA LEU A 95 40.47 22.62 -33.92
C LEU A 95 40.24 22.40 -32.42
N LEU A 96 40.91 23.16 -31.56
CA LEU A 96 40.70 23.11 -30.12
C LEU A 96 39.26 23.52 -29.77
N LEU A 97 38.74 24.60 -30.36
CA LEU A 97 37.38 25.08 -30.12
C LEU A 97 36.33 24.11 -30.68
N ASN A 98 36.48 23.67 -31.94
CA ASN A 98 35.54 22.77 -32.60
C ASN A 98 35.36 21.43 -31.87
N LYS A 99 36.39 20.91 -31.19
CA LYS A 99 36.25 19.69 -30.39
C LYS A 99 35.18 19.81 -29.29
N TYR A 100 34.99 21.02 -28.75
CA TYR A 100 34.04 21.28 -27.66
C TYR A 100 32.71 21.91 -28.15
N ASP A 101 32.65 22.46 -29.37
CA ASP A 101 31.55 23.36 -29.75
C ASP A 101 30.19 22.67 -29.98
N THR A 102 30.13 21.45 -30.53
CA THR A 102 28.81 20.82 -30.82
C THR A 102 28.73 19.33 -30.55
N ASP A 103 29.69 18.54 -31.02
CA ASP A 103 29.52 17.09 -31.05
C ASP A 103 29.70 16.49 -29.65
N GLN A 104 30.66 17.02 -28.88
CA GLN A 104 30.94 16.54 -27.54
C GLN A 104 29.89 17.01 -26.51
N THR A 105 29.37 18.23 -26.69
CA THR A 105 28.26 18.76 -25.87
C THR A 105 26.94 18.07 -26.19
N ALA A 106 26.66 17.76 -27.46
CA ALA A 106 25.50 16.99 -27.87
C ALA A 106 25.57 15.54 -27.34
N ALA A 107 26.73 14.89 -27.45
CA ALA A 107 26.92 13.52 -26.94
C ALA A 107 26.75 13.44 -25.41
N THR A 108 27.36 14.37 -24.68
CA THR A 108 27.23 14.41 -23.20
C THR A 108 25.82 14.80 -22.76
N LYS A 109 25.14 15.68 -23.48
CA LYS A 109 23.72 16.00 -23.24
C LYS A 109 22.82 14.78 -23.49
N ALA A 110 23.04 14.05 -24.58
CA ALA A 110 22.30 12.83 -24.89
C ALA A 110 22.47 11.77 -23.79
N GLU A 111 23.67 11.68 -23.19
CA GLU A 111 23.92 10.78 -22.07
C GLU A 111 23.15 11.21 -20.80
N VAL A 112 23.09 12.51 -20.50
CA VAL A 112 22.25 13.04 -19.41
C VAL A 112 20.78 12.70 -19.64
N ASP A 113 20.27 12.87 -20.88
CA ASP A 113 18.88 12.58 -21.20
C ASP A 113 18.58 11.07 -21.11
N ARG A 114 19.53 10.20 -21.49
CA ARG A 114 19.45 8.75 -21.26
C ARG A 114 19.36 8.43 -19.76
N CYS A 115 20.24 9.01 -18.93
CA CYS A 115 20.20 8.82 -17.49
C CYS A 115 18.88 9.32 -16.88
N LYS A 116 18.38 10.49 -17.30
CA LYS A 116 17.06 10.99 -16.86
C LYS A 116 15.93 10.01 -17.22
N ALA A 117 15.93 9.45 -18.43
CA ALA A 117 14.96 8.45 -18.84
C ALA A 117 15.05 7.15 -18.01
N THR A 118 16.26 6.73 -17.60
CA THR A 118 16.42 5.58 -16.69
C THR A 118 15.85 5.86 -15.29
N VAL A 119 16.09 7.06 -14.74
CA VAL A 119 15.52 7.48 -13.44
C VAL A 119 14.00 7.55 -13.53
N ALA A 120 13.45 8.11 -14.60
CA ALA A 120 12.00 8.17 -14.82
C ALA A 120 11.38 6.76 -14.87
N ARG A 121 12.01 5.81 -15.56
CA ARG A 121 11.58 4.40 -15.57
C ARG A 121 11.61 3.76 -14.18
N ALA A 122 12.65 4.01 -13.39
CA ALA A 122 12.75 3.50 -12.02
C ALA A 122 11.65 4.06 -11.11
N LEU A 123 11.30 5.34 -11.27
CA LEU A 123 10.20 5.98 -10.54
C LEU A 123 8.83 5.45 -10.97
N ALA A 124 8.60 5.26 -12.27
CA ALA A 124 7.35 4.68 -12.79
C ALA A 124 7.12 3.26 -12.26
N ARG A 125 8.18 2.45 -12.21
CA ARG A 125 8.11 1.11 -11.61
C ARG A 125 7.77 1.15 -10.12
N LYS A 126 8.24 2.16 -9.38
CA LYS A 126 7.86 2.34 -7.97
C LYS A 126 6.37 2.66 -7.83
N THR A 127 5.85 3.58 -8.64
CA THR A 127 4.43 3.97 -8.59
C THR A 127 3.51 2.81 -8.96
N GLU A 128 3.88 2.01 -9.96
CA GLU A 128 3.15 0.80 -10.35
C GLU A 128 3.05 -0.20 -9.19
N ILE A 129 4.15 -0.45 -8.49
CA ILE A 129 4.16 -1.38 -7.34
C ILE A 129 3.35 -0.83 -6.17
N ASP A 130 3.35 0.49 -5.95
CA ASP A 130 2.54 1.09 -4.90
C ASP A 130 1.03 1.03 -5.23
N LEU A 131 0.65 1.15 -6.50
CA LEU A 131 -0.73 0.94 -6.95
C LEU A 131 -1.17 -0.53 -6.79
N LEU A 132 -0.36 -1.48 -7.24
CA LEU A 132 -0.63 -2.92 -7.06
C LEU A 132 -0.79 -3.30 -5.58
N ARG A 133 -0.08 -2.63 -4.68
CA ARG A 133 -0.23 -2.83 -3.23
C ARG A 133 -1.54 -2.28 -2.70
N GLN A 134 -1.98 -1.13 -3.19
CA GLN A 134 -3.28 -0.59 -2.84
C GLN A 134 -4.38 -1.57 -3.29
N ASP A 135 -4.30 -2.06 -4.51
CA ASP A 135 -5.24 -3.06 -5.06
C ASP A 135 -5.20 -4.38 -4.26
N LEU A 136 -4.01 -4.85 -3.88
CA LEU A 136 -3.90 -6.02 -3.02
C LEU A 136 -4.55 -5.77 -1.65
N SER A 137 -4.39 -4.59 -1.07
CA SER A 137 -4.98 -4.26 0.23
C SER A 137 -6.50 -4.18 0.18
N THR A 138 -7.08 -3.68 -0.91
CA THR A 138 -8.53 -3.63 -1.11
C THR A 138 -9.08 -5.03 -1.36
N ALA A 139 -8.39 -5.85 -2.17
CA ALA A 139 -8.75 -7.25 -2.41
C ALA A 139 -8.72 -8.08 -1.12
N LEU A 140 -7.70 -7.93 -0.27
CA LEU A 140 -7.63 -8.61 1.03
C LEU A 140 -8.77 -8.20 1.96
N ARG A 141 -9.16 -6.92 1.97
CA ARG A 141 -10.31 -6.46 2.76
C ARG A 141 -11.63 -7.04 2.25
N ALA A 142 -11.79 -7.13 0.93
CA ALA A 142 -12.95 -7.77 0.33
C ALA A 142 -13.01 -9.25 0.70
N LEU A 143 -11.89 -9.97 0.60
CA LEU A 143 -11.79 -11.37 1.01
C LEU A 143 -12.13 -11.57 2.48
N ALA A 144 -11.57 -10.75 3.38
CA ALA A 144 -11.88 -10.82 4.81
C ALA A 144 -13.37 -10.53 5.11
N LYS A 145 -14.04 -9.70 4.30
CA LYS A 145 -15.48 -9.44 4.42
C LYS A 145 -16.30 -10.67 4.00
N GLU A 146 -15.96 -11.26 2.85
CA GLU A 146 -16.63 -12.45 2.34
C GLU A 146 -16.43 -13.66 3.26
N GLU A 147 -15.23 -13.83 3.83
CA GLU A 147 -14.96 -14.87 4.82
C GLU A 147 -15.84 -14.72 6.07
N LYS A 148 -16.02 -13.50 6.56
CA LYS A 148 -16.94 -13.23 7.68
C LYS A 148 -18.39 -13.52 7.30
N GLN A 149 -18.83 -13.15 6.10
CA GLN A 149 -20.18 -13.46 5.61
C GLN A 149 -20.39 -14.96 5.50
N LEU A 150 -19.41 -15.71 5.00
CA LEU A 150 -19.45 -17.16 4.94
C LEU A 150 -19.52 -17.79 6.34
N ALA A 151 -18.80 -17.25 7.32
CA ALA A 151 -18.87 -17.72 8.70
C ALA A 151 -20.27 -17.52 9.28
N VAL A 152 -20.89 -16.35 9.08
CA VAL A 152 -22.27 -16.07 9.51
C VAL A 152 -23.26 -17.01 8.83
N LEU A 153 -23.15 -17.22 7.52
CA LEU A 153 -24.03 -18.15 6.79
C LEU A 153 -23.87 -19.60 7.26
N LYS A 154 -22.64 -20.01 7.59
CA LYS A 154 -22.38 -21.33 8.19
C LYS A 154 -23.03 -21.47 9.56
N GLU A 155 -23.00 -20.43 10.39
CA GLU A 155 -23.71 -20.43 11.68
C GLU A 155 -25.23 -20.48 11.48
N HIS A 156 -25.79 -19.70 10.54
CA HIS A 156 -27.21 -19.79 10.21
C HIS A 156 -27.61 -21.18 9.74
N LEU A 157 -26.78 -21.83 8.91
CA LEU A 157 -27.00 -23.21 8.49
C LEU A 157 -27.00 -24.18 9.67
N LYS A 158 -26.12 -24.00 10.66
CA LYS A 158 -26.16 -24.81 11.89
C LYS A 158 -27.46 -24.61 12.66
N LEU A 159 -27.96 -23.37 12.76
CA LEU A 159 -29.21 -23.03 13.45
C LEU A 159 -30.46 -23.62 12.78
N THR A 160 -30.41 -23.95 11.49
CA THR A 160 -31.51 -24.70 10.83
C THR A 160 -31.74 -26.08 11.42
N ARG A 161 -30.73 -26.67 12.09
CA ARG A 161 -30.84 -27.94 12.80
C ARG A 161 -31.02 -27.67 14.29
N ILE A 162 -32.27 -27.60 14.72
CA ILE A 162 -32.62 -27.49 16.13
C ILE A 162 -32.27 -28.81 16.83
N LYS A 163 -31.34 -28.75 17.78
CA LYS A 163 -30.98 -29.87 18.67
C LYS A 163 -31.49 -29.61 20.08
N ALA A 164 -31.82 -30.67 20.81
CA ALA A 164 -32.14 -30.54 22.23
C ALA A 164 -30.88 -30.09 22.99
N PRO A 165 -30.95 -29.05 23.83
CA PRO A 165 -29.80 -28.56 24.61
C PRO A 165 -29.46 -29.49 25.78
N ILE A 166 -30.43 -30.28 26.25
CA ILE A 166 -30.32 -31.22 27.36
C ILE A 166 -31.06 -32.52 27.02
N ASP A 167 -30.69 -33.62 27.67
CA ASP A 167 -31.45 -34.85 27.65
C ASP A 167 -32.78 -34.64 28.40
N CYS A 168 -33.91 -34.74 27.70
CA CYS A 168 -35.22 -34.36 28.24
C CYS A 168 -36.35 -35.05 27.49
N TYR A 169 -37.56 -34.93 28.02
CA TYR A 169 -38.79 -35.39 27.37
C TYR A 169 -39.52 -34.23 26.67
N ILE A 170 -40.14 -34.51 25.53
CA ILE A 170 -40.96 -33.54 24.79
C ILE A 170 -42.34 -33.48 25.47
N LEU A 171 -42.69 -32.31 25.99
CA LEU A 171 -43.97 -32.05 26.69
C LEU A 171 -45.06 -31.50 25.76
N THR A 172 -44.73 -31.14 24.52
CA THR A 172 -45.70 -30.65 23.54
C THR A 172 -46.62 -31.79 23.08
N HIS A 173 -47.93 -31.61 23.22
CA HIS A 173 -48.93 -32.51 22.63
C HIS A 173 -49.08 -32.22 21.13
N ASP A 174 -49.04 -33.27 20.31
CA ASP A 174 -49.15 -33.27 18.84
C ASP A 174 -47.98 -32.65 18.05
N THR A 175 -46.91 -33.44 17.87
CA THR A 175 -45.75 -33.11 17.04
C THR A 175 -46.01 -33.22 15.53
N ALA A 176 -47.06 -33.95 15.09
CA ALA A 176 -47.32 -34.23 13.68
C ALA A 176 -47.74 -32.98 12.87
N HIS A 177 -48.36 -31.99 13.49
CA HIS A 177 -48.79 -30.75 12.82
C HIS A 177 -47.65 -29.74 12.61
N LEU A 178 -46.45 -30.02 13.13
CA LEU A 178 -45.28 -29.14 13.00
C LEU A 178 -44.49 -29.42 11.70
N GLU A 179 -44.72 -30.57 11.05
CA GLU A 179 -44.08 -30.92 9.79
C GLU A 179 -44.60 -30.04 8.64
N GLY A 180 -43.72 -29.27 8.01
CA GLY A 180 -44.06 -28.37 6.90
C GLY A 180 -44.56 -26.98 7.30
N LYS A 181 -44.70 -26.68 8.60
CA LYS A 181 -45.01 -25.32 9.07
C LYS A 181 -43.77 -24.44 9.02
N ALA A 182 -43.90 -23.23 8.48
CA ALA A 182 -42.86 -22.21 8.59
C ALA A 182 -42.83 -21.66 10.03
N VAL A 183 -41.63 -21.57 10.60
CA VAL A 183 -41.39 -21.08 11.97
C VAL A 183 -40.67 -19.74 11.88
N VAL A 184 -41.06 -18.77 12.72
CA VAL A 184 -40.40 -17.47 12.83
C VAL A 184 -39.37 -17.49 13.96
N GLU A 185 -38.31 -16.69 13.85
CA GLU A 185 -37.34 -16.51 14.91
C GLU A 185 -38.03 -16.10 16.23
N GLY A 186 -37.75 -16.83 17.32
CA GLY A 186 -38.36 -16.62 18.63
C GLY A 186 -39.66 -17.40 18.89
N GLU A 187 -40.24 -18.06 17.90
CA GLU A 187 -41.40 -18.93 18.10
C GLU A 187 -40.98 -20.23 18.81
N VAL A 188 -41.69 -20.59 19.88
CA VAL A 188 -41.42 -21.82 20.62
C VAL A 188 -41.99 -23.02 19.84
N VAL A 189 -41.11 -23.82 19.24
CA VAL A 189 -41.49 -25.02 18.47
C VAL A 189 -41.82 -26.19 19.39
N LEU A 190 -40.94 -26.48 20.36
CA LEU A 190 -41.07 -27.62 21.28
C LEU A 190 -40.85 -27.16 22.72
N ARG A 191 -41.69 -27.64 23.63
CA ARG A 191 -41.45 -27.53 25.07
C ARG A 191 -40.76 -28.80 25.55
N LEU A 192 -39.60 -28.61 26.14
CA LEU A 192 -38.79 -29.66 26.72
C LEU A 192 -38.93 -29.59 28.23
N GLY A 193 -39.05 -30.74 28.88
CA GLY A 193 -39.07 -30.87 30.32
C GLY A 193 -38.17 -31.99 30.79
N ASP A 194 -37.35 -31.71 31.80
CA ASP A 194 -36.72 -32.76 32.58
C ASP A 194 -37.75 -33.32 33.56
N THR A 195 -37.90 -34.65 33.54
CA THR A 195 -38.86 -35.40 34.37
C THR A 195 -38.15 -36.01 35.58
N SER A 196 -36.85 -35.76 35.76
CA SER A 196 -36.03 -36.34 36.83
C SER A 196 -36.36 -35.76 38.20
N GLU A 197 -36.64 -34.46 38.28
CA GLU A 197 -36.97 -33.75 39.53
C GLU A 197 -38.31 -33.02 39.41
N TYR A 198 -39.21 -33.30 40.34
CA TYR A 198 -40.51 -32.63 40.42
C TYR A 198 -40.54 -31.66 41.59
N ILE A 199 -40.79 -30.38 41.29
CA ILE A 199 -41.09 -29.36 42.30
C ILE A 199 -42.61 -29.29 42.45
N ILE A 200 -43.09 -29.40 43.69
CA ILE A 200 -44.52 -29.42 44.00
C ILE A 200 -44.86 -28.14 44.75
N ASP A 201 -45.61 -27.26 44.09
CA ASP A 201 -46.16 -26.06 44.72
C ASP A 201 -47.33 -26.43 45.62
N CYS A 202 -47.10 -26.45 46.93
CA CYS A 202 -48.13 -26.69 47.93
C CYS A 202 -48.60 -25.35 48.52
N LYS A 203 -49.88 -25.04 48.35
CA LYS A 203 -50.50 -23.87 48.97
C LYS A 203 -50.84 -24.20 50.43
N VAL A 204 -50.21 -23.50 51.35
CA VAL A 204 -50.45 -23.61 52.80
C VAL A 204 -51.28 -22.41 53.25
N SER A 205 -52.19 -22.61 54.21
CA SER A 205 -52.99 -21.51 54.77
C SER A 205 -52.13 -20.62 55.67
N GLU A 206 -52.45 -19.32 55.73
CA GLU A 206 -51.67 -18.31 56.48
C GLU A 206 -51.52 -18.67 57.97
N ARG A 207 -52.52 -19.33 58.55
CA ARG A 207 -52.48 -19.82 59.94
C ARG A 207 -51.40 -20.88 60.17
N ASP A 208 -51.14 -21.69 59.15
CA ASP A 208 -50.20 -22.82 59.20
C ASP A 208 -48.82 -22.43 58.63
N PHE A 209 -48.69 -21.24 58.05
CA PHE A 209 -47.42 -20.73 57.53
C PHE A 209 -46.29 -20.68 58.58
N PRO A 210 -46.52 -20.27 59.84
CA PRO A 210 -45.48 -20.28 60.87
C PRO A 210 -44.97 -21.69 61.23
N LEU A 211 -45.73 -22.74 60.90
CA LEU A 211 -45.41 -24.12 61.25
C LEU A 211 -44.50 -24.79 60.19
N VAL A 212 -44.32 -24.19 59.02
CA VAL A 212 -43.52 -24.75 57.92
C VAL A 212 -42.13 -24.13 57.89
N ARG A 213 -41.09 -24.96 57.87
CA ARG A 213 -39.69 -24.52 57.75
C ARG A 213 -39.00 -25.13 56.54
N VAL A 214 -38.06 -24.37 55.96
CA VAL A 214 -37.15 -24.86 54.92
C VAL A 214 -36.37 -26.07 55.46
N GLY A 215 -36.35 -27.17 54.70
CA GLY A 215 -35.71 -28.43 55.06
C GLY A 215 -36.61 -29.48 55.73
N GLN A 216 -37.87 -29.15 56.03
CA GLN A 216 -38.81 -30.09 56.66
C GLN A 216 -39.19 -31.24 55.69
N GLU A 217 -39.26 -32.47 56.23
CA GLU A 217 -39.75 -33.63 55.46
C GLU A 217 -41.27 -33.57 55.35
N ALA A 218 -41.77 -33.67 54.12
CA ALA A 218 -43.19 -33.74 53.80
C ALA A 218 -43.50 -35.06 53.10
N LYS A 219 -44.69 -35.61 53.35
CA LYS A 219 -45.21 -36.75 52.59
C LYS A 219 -46.23 -36.22 51.59
N VAL A 220 -45.96 -36.39 50.31
CA VAL A 220 -46.85 -35.94 49.24
C VAL A 220 -47.56 -37.16 48.64
N ALA A 221 -48.88 -37.10 48.61
CA ALA A 221 -49.71 -38.10 47.94
C ALA A 221 -50.30 -37.47 46.68
N ILE A 222 -49.97 -38.01 45.50
CA ILE A 222 -50.60 -37.61 44.25
C ILE A 222 -51.90 -38.41 44.14
N LYS A 223 -53.04 -37.72 43.97
CA LYS A 223 -54.35 -38.36 43.82
C LYS A 223 -54.37 -39.20 42.53
N PRO A 224 -54.48 -40.54 42.61
CA PRO A 224 -54.53 -41.37 41.41
C PRO A 224 -55.89 -41.29 40.70
N PHE A 225 -55.89 -41.46 39.39
CA PHE A 225 -57.09 -41.64 38.56
C PHE A 225 -56.88 -42.95 37.76
N PRO A 226 -57.65 -44.06 37.93
CA PRO A 226 -58.70 -44.38 38.90
C PRO A 226 -58.27 -45.34 40.05
N LYS A 227 -58.93 -45.16 41.22
CA LYS A 227 -58.97 -45.90 42.51
C LYS A 227 -57.97 -47.06 42.74
N GLY A 228 -57.10 -46.91 43.75
CA GLY A 228 -56.58 -48.07 44.47
C GLY A 228 -55.44 -47.80 45.45
N GLU A 229 -54.40 -47.08 45.02
CA GLU A 229 -53.17 -46.96 45.82
C GLU A 229 -52.62 -45.54 45.80
N TYR A 230 -52.59 -44.87 46.95
CA TYR A 230 -51.84 -43.62 47.13
C TYR A 230 -50.35 -43.98 47.26
N LYS A 231 -49.56 -43.70 46.23
CA LYS A 231 -48.10 -43.68 46.41
C LYS A 231 -47.73 -42.42 47.19
N LEU A 232 -47.23 -42.63 48.41
CA LEU A 232 -46.68 -41.58 49.26
C LEU A 232 -45.22 -41.35 48.83
N PHE A 233 -44.96 -40.17 48.27
CA PHE A 233 -43.61 -39.73 47.95
C PHE A 233 -43.06 -38.93 49.11
N LYS A 234 -41.82 -39.23 49.52
CA LYS A 234 -41.09 -38.39 50.47
C LYS A 234 -40.59 -37.17 49.71
N ALA A 235 -40.90 -35.98 50.21
CA ALA A 235 -40.45 -34.71 49.68
C ALA A 235 -39.78 -33.89 50.78
N ARG A 236 -38.99 -32.89 50.39
CA ARG A 236 -38.37 -31.93 51.30
C ARG A 236 -38.79 -30.53 50.89
N VAL A 237 -39.09 -29.68 51.87
CA VAL A 237 -39.39 -28.26 51.62
C VAL A 237 -38.10 -27.56 51.20
N ILE A 238 -38.02 -27.10 49.95
CA ILE A 238 -36.83 -26.42 49.40
C ILE A 238 -36.89 -24.92 49.67
N THR A 239 -38.04 -24.30 49.40
CA THR A 239 -38.25 -22.86 49.57
C THR A 239 -39.60 -22.61 50.22
N VAL A 240 -39.65 -21.65 51.13
CA VAL A 240 -40.90 -21.11 51.69
C VAL A 240 -40.91 -19.62 51.38
N GLY A 241 -42.00 -19.14 50.79
CA GLY A 241 -42.15 -17.73 50.42
C GLY A 241 -43.63 -17.37 50.31
N ALA A 242 -43.93 -16.08 50.45
CA ALA A 242 -45.26 -15.56 50.18
C ALA A 242 -45.43 -15.35 48.67
N ASP A 243 -46.30 -16.13 48.04
CA ASP A 243 -46.71 -15.92 46.66
C ASP A 243 -48.02 -15.11 46.65
N ILE A 244 -47.93 -13.81 46.37
CA ILE A 244 -49.10 -12.94 46.19
C ILE A 244 -49.53 -13.07 44.73
N LYS A 245 -50.44 -14.01 44.45
CA LYS A 245 -51.17 -14.03 43.19
C LYS A 245 -52.29 -13.00 43.24
N GLU A 246 -52.11 -11.87 42.57
CA GLU A 246 -53.24 -11.05 42.12
C GLU A 246 -54.17 -11.94 41.28
N GLN A 247 -55.38 -12.15 41.76
CA GLN A 247 -56.46 -12.74 40.96
C GLN A 247 -56.85 -11.72 39.89
N GLY A 248 -56.37 -11.92 38.66
CA GLY A 248 -57.02 -11.40 37.45
C GLY A 248 -58.41 -12.03 37.26
N PRO A 249 -59.33 -11.36 36.55
CA PRO A 249 -60.74 -11.30 36.90
C PRO A 249 -61.49 -12.63 36.73
N SER A 250 -62.49 -12.81 37.60
CA SER A 250 -63.47 -13.88 37.57
C SER A 250 -64.08 -14.07 36.18
N SER A 251 -63.87 -15.24 35.57
CA SER A 251 -64.72 -15.75 34.49
C SER A 251 -65.64 -16.84 35.04
N GLY A 252 -66.60 -16.41 35.88
CA GLY A 252 -67.83 -17.14 36.12
C GLY A 252 -68.91 -16.59 35.18
N LEU A 253 -69.31 -17.39 34.19
CA LEU A 253 -70.49 -17.14 33.34
C LEU A 253 -71.72 -16.78 34.19
N GLY A 254 -72.50 -15.78 33.75
CA GLY A 254 -73.83 -15.55 34.33
C GLY A 254 -74.57 -14.28 33.89
N MET A 255 -75.12 -14.32 32.67
CA MET A 255 -76.46 -13.80 32.30
C MET A 255 -76.81 -12.30 32.34
N MET A 256 -77.08 -11.80 31.12
CA MET A 256 -78.34 -11.19 30.64
C MET A 256 -78.92 -9.92 31.31
N ASP A 257 -79.08 -8.93 30.42
CA ASP A 257 -80.23 -8.04 30.23
C ASP A 257 -80.49 -6.80 31.13
N LYS A 258 -80.53 -5.66 30.40
CA LYS A 258 -81.48 -4.53 30.47
C LYS A 258 -81.44 -3.61 31.70
N LEU A 259 -80.95 -2.38 31.48
CA LEU A 259 -81.77 -1.23 31.04
C LEU A 259 -80.86 -0.12 30.51
#